data_AF-A0A3S4YJY5-F1
#
_entry.id   AF-A0A3S4YJY5-F1
#
_cell.length_a   1.000
_cell.length_b   1.000
_cell.length_c   1.000
_cell.angle_alpha   90.00
_cell.angle_beta   90.00
_cell.angle_gamma   90.00
#
_symmetry.space_group_name_H-M   'P 1'
#
loop_
_entity.id
_entity.type
_entity.pdbx_description
1 polymer ?
#
loop_
_entity_poly.entity_id
_entity_poly.type
_entity_poly.pdbx_seq_one_letter_code
_entity_poly.pdbx_strand_id
1 'polypeptide(L)'
;MARWAYEEGLCLDTASGGELAIALRAQVPGQNIALHGNNKSRGEIARAIKHGVGRVVVDSIDELKLITDVYAELCAESVAEGLEPYPAVPVLIRITPGVHASTHESIATAHEDQKFGMSLQPGTARLAGLEADELEYWSTTEDESYAMLAAGILTATDSLDFRGIHCHIGSQIFEAQGFEQAADTALTFMHAVNQKYGLSLPELDLGGGYGIGYTEADTPRSIEQITVSIADAVAATCVRLGLAIPHMSFEPGRSISGPSGVTLYTVGTIKNVSIEDEHGQIRVRRYVSVDGGMSDNARPVLYDADYAVTLANRAPAGEQVLSRVVGKHCESGDIVVRYCYLPADLCAGIFSRCQLPVRTVMCWGRTITT
;
A
#
# COMPACT_ATOMS: atom_id res chain seq x y z
N MET A 1 7.08 -0.49 -16.13
CA MET A 1 6.70 -0.90 -14.76
C MET A 1 6.10 -2.30 -14.76
N ALA A 2 4.82 -2.52 -15.08
CA ALA A 2 4.20 -3.85 -15.01
C ALA A 2 4.99 -4.97 -15.72
N ARG A 3 5.39 -4.74 -16.97
CA ARG A 3 6.23 -5.68 -17.71
C ARG A 3 7.59 -5.93 -17.04
N TRP A 4 8.26 -4.88 -16.56
CA TRP A 4 9.56 -5.02 -15.87
C TRP A 4 9.45 -5.81 -14.58
N ALA A 5 8.43 -5.51 -13.74
CA ALA A 5 8.21 -6.25 -12.51
C ALA A 5 8.03 -7.76 -12.79
N TYR A 6 7.24 -8.09 -13.82
CA TYR A 6 7.03 -9.47 -14.21
C TYR A 6 8.27 -10.14 -14.83
N GLU A 7 9.02 -9.44 -15.67
CA GLU A 7 10.29 -9.93 -16.24
C GLU A 7 11.34 -10.21 -15.15
N GLU A 8 11.32 -9.46 -14.05
CA GLU A 8 12.15 -9.68 -12.85
C GLU A 8 11.57 -10.77 -11.92
N GLY A 9 10.48 -11.43 -12.31
CA GLY A 9 9.88 -12.54 -11.57
C GLY A 9 8.93 -12.15 -10.44
N LEU A 10 8.51 -10.89 -10.35
CA LEU A 10 7.54 -10.42 -9.36
C LEU A 10 6.09 -10.66 -9.81
N CYS A 11 5.22 -10.82 -8.82
CA CYS A 11 3.77 -10.67 -9.00
C CYS A 11 3.37 -9.17 -9.03
N LEU A 12 2.11 -8.90 -9.37
CA LEU A 12 1.55 -7.55 -9.38
C LEU A 12 0.25 -7.46 -8.59
N ASP A 13 0.21 -6.53 -7.65
CA ASP A 13 -1.03 -6.18 -6.97
C ASP A 13 -1.74 -5.07 -7.75
N THR A 14 -3.06 -5.19 -7.82
CA THR A 14 -3.96 -4.22 -8.45
C THR A 14 -5.08 -3.91 -7.48
N ALA A 15 -5.54 -2.66 -7.43
CA ALA A 15 -6.59 -2.20 -6.52
C ALA A 15 -7.85 -1.71 -7.26
N SER A 16 -7.84 -1.74 -8.59
CA SER A 16 -8.97 -1.32 -9.43
C SER A 16 -8.96 -1.99 -10.80
N GLY A 17 -10.07 -1.88 -11.51
CA GLY A 17 -10.24 -2.39 -12.87
C GLY A 17 -9.33 -1.69 -13.88
N GLY A 18 -8.94 -0.43 -13.62
CA GLY A 18 -7.97 0.30 -14.45
C GLY A 18 -6.56 -0.29 -14.32
N GLU A 19 -6.13 -0.57 -13.10
CA GLU A 19 -4.83 -1.19 -12.82
C GLU A 19 -4.77 -2.63 -13.33
N LEU A 20 -5.82 -3.42 -13.10
CA LEU A 20 -5.96 -4.76 -13.67
C LEU A 20 -5.89 -4.72 -15.20
N ALA A 21 -6.55 -3.76 -15.84
CA ALA A 21 -6.47 -3.61 -17.30
C ALA A 21 -5.05 -3.25 -17.78
N ILE A 22 -4.32 -2.42 -17.04
CA ILE A 22 -2.92 -2.09 -17.35
C ILE A 22 -2.02 -3.33 -17.22
N ALA A 23 -2.16 -4.11 -16.15
CA ALA A 23 -1.38 -5.33 -15.93
C ALA A 23 -1.62 -6.36 -17.04
N LEU A 24 -2.90 -6.62 -17.38
CA LEU A 24 -3.28 -7.51 -18.48
C LEU A 24 -2.79 -6.99 -19.83
N ARG A 25 -2.87 -5.68 -20.07
CA ARG A 25 -2.37 -5.06 -21.31
C ARG A 25 -0.84 -5.17 -21.44
N ALA A 26 -0.13 -5.21 -20.31
CA ALA A 26 1.29 -5.50 -20.23
C ALA A 26 1.64 -6.98 -20.37
N GLN A 27 0.64 -7.85 -20.61
CA GLN A 27 0.77 -9.31 -20.77
C GLN A 27 1.26 -10.03 -19.52
N VAL A 28 1.01 -9.47 -18.33
CA VAL A 28 1.22 -10.22 -17.09
C VAL A 28 0.12 -11.29 -16.97
N PRO A 29 0.47 -12.58 -16.81
CA PRO A 29 -0.53 -13.63 -16.65
C PRO A 29 -1.41 -13.38 -15.44
N GLY A 30 -2.71 -13.68 -15.55
CA GLY A 30 -3.66 -13.48 -14.45
C GLY A 30 -3.21 -14.13 -13.14
N GLN A 31 -2.67 -15.34 -13.21
CA GLN A 31 -2.17 -16.09 -12.05
C GLN A 31 -1.05 -15.36 -11.26
N ASN A 32 -0.39 -14.36 -11.86
CA ASN A 32 0.64 -13.53 -11.24
C ASN A 32 0.11 -12.16 -10.79
N ILE A 33 -1.21 -11.96 -10.81
CA ILE A 33 -1.89 -10.73 -10.42
C ILE A 33 -2.73 -11.01 -9.16
N ALA A 34 -2.72 -10.09 -8.21
CA ALA A 34 -3.68 -10.02 -7.11
C ALA A 34 -4.62 -8.82 -7.29
N LEU A 35 -5.90 -8.98 -6.92
CA LEU A 35 -6.89 -7.91 -6.93
C LEU A 35 -7.34 -7.57 -5.50
N HIS A 36 -6.99 -6.36 -5.07
CA HIS A 36 -7.37 -5.71 -3.81
C HIS A 36 -8.50 -4.70 -4.05
N GLY A 37 -9.01 -4.14 -2.96
CA GLY A 37 -9.98 -3.04 -2.96
C GLY A 37 -11.11 -3.28 -1.95
N ASN A 38 -11.50 -2.24 -1.20
CA ASN A 38 -12.60 -2.32 -0.22
C ASN A 38 -14.01 -2.30 -0.84
N ASN A 39 -14.11 -2.04 -2.15
CA ASN A 39 -15.39 -1.89 -2.83
C ASN A 39 -15.26 -2.31 -4.30
N LYS A 40 -14.91 -3.58 -4.52
CA LYS A 40 -14.75 -4.12 -5.87
C LYS A 40 -16.10 -4.19 -6.56
N SER A 41 -16.17 -3.63 -7.75
CA SER A 41 -17.35 -3.67 -8.59
C SER A 41 -17.52 -5.05 -9.24
N ARG A 42 -18.76 -5.33 -9.61
CA ARG A 42 -19.13 -6.52 -10.39
C ARG A 42 -18.28 -6.70 -11.66
N GLY A 43 -17.96 -5.60 -12.34
CA GLY A 43 -17.12 -5.62 -13.55
C GLY A 43 -15.65 -5.93 -13.29
N GLU A 44 -15.11 -5.52 -12.13
CA GLU A 44 -13.75 -5.85 -11.70
C GLU A 44 -13.63 -7.34 -11.38
N ILE A 45 -14.59 -7.86 -10.61
CA ILE A 45 -14.67 -9.30 -10.27
C ILE A 45 -14.83 -10.14 -11.53
N ALA A 46 -15.75 -9.78 -12.43
CA ALA A 46 -15.96 -10.52 -13.68
C ALA A 46 -14.68 -10.55 -14.54
N ARG A 47 -13.94 -9.44 -14.60
CA ARG A 47 -12.64 -9.40 -15.30
C ARG A 47 -11.61 -10.29 -14.61
N ALA A 48 -11.54 -10.26 -13.27
CA ALA A 48 -10.61 -11.09 -12.52
C ALA A 48 -10.82 -12.58 -12.78
N ILE A 49 -12.08 -13.03 -12.75
CA ILE A 49 -12.46 -14.43 -13.04
C ILE A 49 -12.12 -14.80 -14.49
N LYS A 50 -12.54 -13.98 -15.47
CA LYS A 50 -12.28 -14.24 -16.90
C LYS A 50 -10.81 -14.36 -17.26
N HIS A 51 -9.94 -13.65 -16.54
CA HIS A 51 -8.50 -13.67 -16.78
C HIS A 51 -7.73 -14.60 -15.83
N GLY A 52 -8.42 -15.32 -14.93
CA GLY A 52 -7.79 -16.23 -13.98
C GLY A 52 -6.80 -15.52 -13.06
N VAL A 53 -7.23 -14.41 -12.45
CA VAL A 53 -6.42 -13.68 -11.46
C VAL A 53 -5.98 -14.61 -10.33
N GLY A 54 -4.71 -14.50 -9.96
CA GLY A 54 -4.06 -15.37 -9.00
C GLY A 54 -4.70 -15.29 -7.63
N ARG A 55 -5.00 -14.09 -7.12
CA ARG A 55 -5.68 -13.90 -5.84
C ARG A 55 -6.69 -12.77 -5.90
N VAL A 56 -7.85 -12.95 -5.27
CA VAL A 56 -8.75 -11.87 -4.91
C VAL A 56 -8.67 -11.69 -3.40
N VAL A 57 -8.16 -10.54 -2.95
CA VAL A 57 -8.04 -10.22 -1.53
C VAL A 57 -9.32 -9.56 -1.07
N VAL A 58 -10.16 -10.34 -0.40
CA VAL A 58 -11.53 -9.98 -0.05
C VAL A 58 -11.55 -9.13 1.21
N ASP A 59 -12.37 -8.07 1.17
CA ASP A 59 -12.42 -7.03 2.19
C ASP A 59 -13.72 -7.06 3.00
N SER A 60 -14.79 -7.69 2.49
CA SER A 60 -16.09 -7.79 3.19
C SER A 60 -16.87 -9.07 2.88
N ILE A 61 -17.89 -9.37 3.68
CA ILE A 61 -18.82 -10.49 3.43
C ILE A 61 -19.68 -10.23 2.18
N ASP A 62 -20.10 -8.99 1.97
CA ASP A 62 -20.87 -8.63 0.77
C ASP A 62 -20.06 -8.83 -0.51
N GLU A 63 -18.73 -8.65 -0.43
CA GLU A 63 -17.86 -8.98 -1.54
C GLU A 63 -17.80 -10.50 -1.79
N LEU A 64 -17.77 -11.35 -0.77
CA LEU A 64 -17.86 -12.82 -0.95
C LEU A 64 -19.15 -13.22 -1.69
N LYS A 65 -20.28 -12.62 -1.31
CA LYS A 65 -21.58 -12.83 -1.98
C LYS A 65 -21.51 -12.38 -3.43
N LEU A 66 -20.99 -11.18 -3.67
CA LEU A 66 -20.84 -10.63 -5.03
C LEU A 66 -19.93 -11.49 -5.92
N ILE A 67 -18.83 -12.02 -5.40
CA ILE A 67 -17.95 -12.93 -6.16
C ILE A 67 -18.70 -14.21 -6.53
N THR A 68 -19.45 -14.78 -5.59
CA THR A 68 -20.23 -16.00 -5.80
C THR A 68 -21.31 -15.80 -6.87
N ASP A 69 -22.05 -14.69 -6.81
CA ASP A 69 -23.07 -14.35 -7.80
C ASP A 69 -22.48 -14.19 -9.21
N VAL A 70 -21.40 -13.41 -9.32
CA VAL A 70 -20.73 -13.19 -10.61
C VAL A 70 -20.14 -14.48 -11.15
N TYR A 71 -19.54 -15.31 -10.28
CA TYR A 71 -19.01 -16.61 -10.68
C TYR A 71 -20.10 -17.52 -11.24
N ALA A 72 -21.25 -17.61 -10.58
CA ALA A 72 -22.38 -18.43 -11.01
C ALA A 72 -22.90 -17.99 -12.39
N GLU A 73 -23.07 -16.68 -12.60
CA GLU A 73 -23.47 -16.13 -13.89
C GLU A 73 -22.45 -16.45 -14.99
N LEU A 74 -21.17 -16.21 -14.74
CA LEU A 74 -20.11 -16.48 -15.74
C LEU A 74 -19.98 -17.97 -16.06
N CYS A 75 -20.14 -18.85 -15.09
CA CYS A 75 -20.13 -20.29 -15.33
C CYS A 75 -21.36 -20.73 -16.13
N ALA A 76 -22.55 -20.17 -15.86
CA ALA A 76 -23.74 -20.44 -16.64
C ALA A 76 -23.60 -19.96 -18.10
N GLU A 77 -23.02 -18.78 -18.32
CA GLU A 77 -22.66 -18.28 -19.67
C GLU A 77 -21.67 -19.23 -20.36
N SER A 78 -20.59 -19.62 -19.69
CA SER A 78 -19.56 -20.52 -20.23
C SER A 78 -20.15 -21.88 -20.66
N VAL A 79 -20.96 -22.48 -19.79
CA VAL A 79 -21.63 -23.77 -20.05
C VAL A 79 -22.63 -23.65 -21.21
N ALA A 80 -23.37 -22.54 -21.30
CA ALA A 80 -24.28 -22.30 -22.41
C ALA A 80 -23.55 -22.18 -23.76
N GLU A 81 -22.30 -21.74 -23.76
CA GLU A 81 -21.40 -21.70 -24.93
C GLU A 81 -20.69 -23.04 -25.22
N GLY A 82 -20.96 -24.08 -24.42
CA GLY A 82 -20.33 -25.39 -24.56
C GLY A 82 -18.89 -25.45 -24.03
N LEU A 83 -18.52 -24.51 -23.18
CA LEU A 83 -17.22 -24.45 -22.49
C LEU A 83 -17.33 -24.99 -21.06
N GLU A 84 -16.20 -25.33 -20.47
CA GLU A 84 -16.12 -25.71 -19.05
C GLU A 84 -16.42 -24.50 -18.13
N PRO A 85 -16.97 -24.72 -16.93
CA PRO A 85 -17.08 -23.67 -15.93
C PRO A 85 -15.69 -23.14 -15.55
N TYR A 86 -15.64 -21.89 -15.07
CA TYR A 86 -14.41 -21.31 -14.55
C TYR A 86 -13.94 -22.10 -13.31
N PRO A 87 -12.63 -22.15 -13.01
CA PRO A 87 -12.15 -22.70 -11.75
C PRO A 87 -12.56 -21.79 -10.58
N ALA A 88 -12.66 -22.38 -9.38
CA ALA A 88 -12.94 -21.64 -8.15
C ALA A 88 -11.99 -20.44 -7.97
N VAL A 89 -12.53 -19.32 -7.51
CA VAL A 89 -11.81 -18.05 -7.39
C VAL A 89 -10.85 -18.13 -6.20
N PRO A 90 -9.53 -17.99 -6.39
CA PRO A 90 -8.61 -18.07 -5.26
C PRO A 90 -8.69 -16.81 -4.41
N VAL A 91 -8.97 -16.97 -3.12
CA VAL A 91 -9.27 -15.88 -2.19
C VAL A 91 -8.31 -15.87 -1.01
N LEU A 92 -7.86 -14.67 -0.65
CA LEU A 92 -7.33 -14.36 0.68
C LEU A 92 -8.34 -13.47 1.41
N ILE A 93 -8.50 -13.63 2.73
CA ILE A 93 -9.24 -12.66 3.53
C ILE A 93 -8.31 -11.60 4.06
N ARG A 94 -8.68 -10.33 3.91
CA ARG A 94 -7.96 -9.23 4.56
C ARG A 94 -8.40 -9.11 6.01
N ILE A 95 -7.46 -9.20 6.94
CA ILE A 95 -7.71 -9.06 8.36
C ILE A 95 -7.15 -7.74 8.91
N THR A 96 -7.66 -7.36 10.08
CA THR A 96 -7.19 -6.24 10.88
C THR A 96 -6.49 -6.76 12.16
N PRO A 97 -5.15 -6.84 12.17
CA PRO A 97 -4.40 -7.55 13.22
C PRO A 97 -4.27 -6.78 14.55
N GLY A 98 -4.87 -5.60 14.68
CA GLY A 98 -4.71 -4.69 15.82
C GLY A 98 -3.35 -3.98 15.86
N VAL A 99 -2.63 -3.91 14.73
CA VAL A 99 -1.26 -3.39 14.66
C VAL A 99 -1.19 -2.26 13.65
N HIS A 100 -0.82 -1.07 14.14
CA HIS A 100 -0.50 0.07 13.29
C HIS A 100 0.98 0.42 13.43
N ALA A 101 1.74 0.26 12.35
CA ALA A 101 3.16 0.57 12.31
C ALA A 101 3.44 1.83 11.47
N SER A 102 4.27 2.71 12.03
CA SER A 102 4.81 3.91 11.38
C SER A 102 6.33 3.95 11.57
N THR A 103 7.00 5.02 11.11
CA THR A 103 8.48 5.15 11.04
C THR A 103 9.23 4.52 12.21
N HIS A 104 8.99 4.96 13.44
CA HIS A 104 9.69 4.46 14.63
C HIS A 104 8.76 3.90 15.71
N GLU A 105 7.44 3.97 15.53
CA GLU A 105 6.47 3.53 16.52
C GLU A 105 5.51 2.51 15.92
N SER A 106 5.34 1.40 16.63
CA SER A 106 4.23 0.47 16.47
C SER A 106 3.24 0.72 17.61
N ILE A 107 1.99 1.01 17.26
CA ILE A 107 0.90 1.14 18.23
C ILE A 107 0.00 -0.07 18.06
N ALA A 108 -0.09 -0.89 19.10
CA ALA A 108 -1.12 -1.90 19.21
C ALA A 108 -2.44 -1.20 19.58
N THR A 109 -3.33 -1.01 18.62
CA THR A 109 -4.60 -0.31 18.83
C THR A 109 -5.71 -1.32 19.11
N ALA A 110 -6.40 -1.15 20.24
CA ALA A 110 -7.53 -1.99 20.63
C ALA A 110 -8.78 -1.79 19.76
N HIS A 111 -8.82 -0.79 18.87
CA HIS A 111 -9.88 -0.61 17.87
C HIS A 111 -9.26 -0.04 16.59
N GLU A 112 -9.42 -0.74 15.47
CA GLU A 112 -8.97 -0.27 14.16
C GLU A 112 -10.11 0.50 13.48
N ASP A 113 -10.16 1.82 13.66
CA ASP A 113 -11.11 2.70 12.97
C ASP A 113 -10.62 2.97 11.54
N GLN A 114 -10.79 1.98 10.67
CA GLN A 114 -10.37 2.02 9.28
C GLN A 114 -11.28 1.16 8.39
N LYS A 115 -11.30 1.45 7.09
CA LYS A 115 -12.30 0.91 6.15
C LYS A 115 -11.97 -0.46 5.56
N PHE A 116 -10.78 -0.99 5.83
CA PHE A 116 -10.28 -2.20 5.18
C PHE A 116 -10.28 -3.39 6.12
N GLY A 117 -10.53 -4.55 5.54
CA GLY A 117 -10.38 -5.84 6.20
C GLY A 117 -11.40 -6.11 7.30
N MET A 118 -11.23 -7.27 7.89
CA MET A 118 -12.19 -7.88 8.81
C MET A 118 -11.60 -8.01 10.19
N SER A 119 -12.36 -7.52 11.20
CA SER A 119 -11.97 -7.58 12.60
C SER A 119 -11.70 -9.00 13.07
N LEU A 120 -10.59 -9.17 13.79
CA LEU A 120 -10.27 -10.38 14.56
C LEU A 120 -10.90 -10.38 15.96
N GLN A 121 -11.54 -9.29 16.38
CA GLN A 121 -12.09 -9.19 17.73
C GLN A 121 -13.30 -10.12 17.90
N PRO A 122 -13.38 -10.89 19.00
CA PRO A 122 -14.56 -11.67 19.34
C PRO A 122 -15.82 -10.79 19.41
N GLY A 123 -16.96 -11.35 19.04
CA GLY A 123 -18.25 -10.68 19.07
C GLY A 123 -18.50 -9.74 17.90
N THR A 124 -17.59 -9.66 16.93
CA THR A 124 -17.77 -8.78 15.76
C THR A 124 -18.55 -9.44 14.63
N ALA A 125 -18.70 -10.77 14.63
CA ALA A 125 -19.55 -11.49 13.65
C ALA A 125 -21.00 -10.96 13.65
N ARG A 126 -21.56 -10.62 14.83
CA ARG A 126 -22.90 -10.02 14.96
C ARG A 126 -23.09 -8.73 14.17
N LEU A 127 -22.00 -8.02 13.84
CA LEU A 127 -22.06 -6.78 13.04
C LEU A 127 -22.42 -7.04 11.58
N ALA A 128 -22.37 -8.29 11.12
CA ALA A 128 -22.82 -8.67 9.79
C ALA A 128 -24.35 -8.57 9.62
N GLY A 129 -25.11 -8.46 10.72
CA GLY A 129 -26.57 -8.39 10.69
C GLY A 129 -27.24 -9.65 10.13
N LEU A 130 -26.57 -10.81 10.29
CA LEU A 130 -27.10 -12.11 9.93
C LEU A 130 -27.90 -12.68 11.11
N GLU A 131 -28.95 -13.44 10.79
CA GLU A 131 -29.72 -14.17 11.79
C GLU A 131 -28.95 -15.38 12.32
N ALA A 132 -29.38 -15.92 13.47
CA ALA A 132 -28.67 -17.01 14.13
C ALA A 132 -28.58 -18.31 13.29
N ASP A 133 -29.61 -18.60 12.49
CA ASP A 133 -29.63 -19.74 11.57
C ASP A 133 -28.70 -19.54 10.37
N GLU A 134 -28.55 -18.31 9.87
CA GLU A 134 -27.54 -17.97 8.87
C GLU A 134 -26.12 -18.16 9.42
N LEU A 135 -25.84 -17.72 10.65
CA LEU A 135 -24.54 -17.93 11.30
C LEU A 135 -24.26 -19.43 11.51
N GLU A 136 -25.25 -20.19 11.95
CA GLU A 136 -25.15 -21.64 12.13
C GLU A 136 -24.87 -22.35 10.81
N TYR A 137 -25.50 -21.92 9.71
CA TYR A 137 -25.24 -22.45 8.36
C TYR A 137 -23.76 -22.33 7.97
N TRP A 138 -23.12 -21.21 8.32
CA TRP A 138 -21.68 -20.98 8.08
C TRP A 138 -20.77 -21.56 9.18
N SER A 139 -21.31 -22.38 10.08
CA SER A 139 -20.61 -22.97 11.22
C SER A 139 -19.91 -21.91 12.09
N THR A 140 -20.57 -20.78 12.33
CA THR A 140 -20.08 -19.65 13.12
C THR A 140 -21.10 -19.21 14.17
N THR A 141 -20.66 -18.45 15.17
CA THR A 141 -21.54 -17.84 16.18
C THR A 141 -21.35 -16.33 16.27
N GLU A 142 -22.32 -15.63 16.88
CA GLU A 142 -22.25 -14.17 17.09
C GLU A 142 -21.03 -13.73 17.91
N ASP A 143 -20.53 -14.59 18.79
CA ASP A 143 -19.38 -14.35 19.67
C ASP A 143 -18.03 -14.45 18.95
N GLU A 144 -18.02 -14.93 17.71
CA GLU A 144 -16.81 -15.00 16.91
C GLU A 144 -16.48 -13.67 16.23
N SER A 145 -15.31 -13.63 15.62
CA SER A 145 -14.85 -12.46 14.88
C SER A 145 -15.47 -12.39 13.48
N TYR A 146 -15.54 -11.18 12.93
CA TYR A 146 -16.02 -10.95 11.57
C TYR A 146 -15.16 -11.72 10.53
N ALA A 147 -13.85 -11.82 10.78
CA ALA A 147 -12.95 -12.64 9.96
C ALA A 147 -13.25 -14.15 10.06
N MET A 148 -13.64 -14.64 11.24
CA MET A 148 -14.02 -16.05 11.42
C MET A 148 -15.32 -16.37 10.67
N LEU A 149 -16.30 -15.46 10.68
CA LEU A 149 -17.50 -15.57 9.86
C LEU A 149 -17.17 -15.67 8.37
N ALA A 150 -16.26 -14.82 7.87
CA ALA A 150 -15.83 -14.90 6.48
C ALA A 150 -15.12 -16.22 6.15
N ALA A 151 -14.29 -16.74 7.06
CA ALA A 151 -13.70 -18.06 6.92
C ALA A 151 -14.77 -19.17 6.84
N GLY A 152 -15.81 -19.11 7.69
CA GLY A 152 -16.94 -20.03 7.63
C GLY A 152 -17.65 -20.02 6.27
N ILE A 153 -17.98 -18.83 5.75
CA ILE A 153 -18.58 -18.67 4.42
C ILE A 153 -17.68 -19.29 3.33
N LEU A 154 -16.39 -18.98 3.37
CA LEU A 154 -15.41 -19.50 2.41
C LEU A 154 -15.31 -21.03 2.44
N THR A 155 -15.37 -21.65 3.60
CA THR A 155 -15.29 -23.13 3.73
C THR A 155 -16.52 -23.86 3.19
N ALA A 156 -17.65 -23.17 3.11
CA ALA A 156 -18.92 -23.74 2.65
C ALA A 156 -19.28 -23.34 1.21
N THR A 157 -18.40 -22.62 0.51
CA THR A 157 -18.67 -22.05 -0.82
C THR A 157 -17.70 -22.60 -1.87
N ASP A 158 -18.13 -23.60 -2.65
CA ASP A 158 -17.29 -24.29 -3.64
C ASP A 158 -16.75 -23.40 -4.78
N SER A 159 -17.40 -22.27 -5.06
CA SER A 159 -16.94 -21.30 -6.06
C SER A 159 -15.73 -20.48 -5.59
N LEU A 160 -15.37 -20.57 -4.32
CA LEU A 160 -14.27 -19.83 -3.70
C LEU A 160 -13.22 -20.80 -3.18
N ASP A 161 -11.98 -20.58 -3.57
CA ASP A 161 -10.83 -21.37 -3.14
C ASP A 161 -10.09 -20.59 -2.04
N PHE A 162 -10.36 -20.96 -0.78
CA PHE A 162 -9.81 -20.26 0.37
C PHE A 162 -8.33 -20.59 0.58
N ARG A 163 -7.44 -19.65 0.21
CA ARG A 163 -5.99 -19.86 0.21
C ARG A 163 -5.28 -19.36 1.46
N GLY A 164 -5.82 -18.36 2.14
CA GLY A 164 -5.06 -17.76 3.23
C GLY A 164 -5.53 -16.40 3.69
N ILE A 165 -4.62 -15.71 4.35
CA ILE A 165 -4.88 -14.46 5.07
C ILE A 165 -3.94 -13.38 4.54
N HIS A 166 -4.46 -12.16 4.44
CA HIS A 166 -3.73 -10.95 4.11
C HIS A 166 -3.84 -9.94 5.25
N CYS A 167 -2.76 -9.21 5.54
CA CYS A 167 -2.85 -8.00 6.34
C CYS A 167 -1.91 -6.91 5.81
N HIS A 168 -2.21 -5.66 6.13
CA HIS A 168 -1.36 -4.51 5.81
C HIS A 168 -1.43 -3.50 6.95
N ILE A 169 -0.28 -3.25 7.59
CA ILE A 169 -0.23 -2.59 8.91
C ILE A 169 0.19 -1.11 8.89
N GLY A 170 0.56 -0.58 7.72
CA GLY A 170 0.93 0.83 7.61
C GLY A 170 1.89 1.14 6.46
N SER A 171 2.48 2.33 6.52
CA SER A 171 3.37 2.88 5.50
C SER A 171 4.56 3.57 6.15
N GLN A 172 5.70 3.60 5.43
CA GLN A 172 6.96 4.19 5.91
C GLN A 172 7.47 3.50 7.18
N ILE A 173 7.32 2.18 7.27
CA ILE A 173 7.77 1.39 8.41
C ILE A 173 9.28 1.14 8.28
N PHE A 174 10.07 1.55 9.28
CA PHE A 174 11.53 1.32 9.29
C PHE A 174 11.96 0.16 10.19
N GLU A 175 11.05 -0.31 11.04
CA GLU A 175 11.30 -1.25 12.13
C GLU A 175 10.50 -2.54 11.91
N ALA A 176 11.07 -3.70 12.26
CA ALA A 176 10.46 -5.01 11.96
C ALA A 176 9.36 -5.44 12.94
N GLN A 177 9.36 -4.86 14.14
CA GLN A 177 8.54 -5.23 15.29
C GLN A 177 7.03 -5.21 14.96
N GLY A 178 6.58 -4.24 14.16
CA GLY A 178 5.20 -4.19 13.68
C GLY A 178 4.84 -5.40 12.82
N PHE A 179 5.72 -5.78 11.89
CA PHE A 179 5.52 -6.96 11.04
C PHE A 179 5.58 -8.26 11.84
N GLU A 180 6.48 -8.37 12.82
CA GLU A 180 6.57 -9.53 13.72
C GLU A 180 5.25 -9.74 14.49
N GLN A 181 4.70 -8.67 15.06
CA GLN A 181 3.42 -8.73 15.79
C GLN A 181 2.25 -9.06 14.87
N ALA A 182 2.24 -8.51 13.66
CA ALA A 182 1.23 -8.79 12.66
C ALA A 182 1.28 -10.25 12.18
N ALA A 183 2.47 -10.77 11.94
CA ALA A 183 2.71 -12.17 11.58
C ALA A 183 2.24 -13.11 12.69
N ASP A 184 2.57 -12.82 13.95
CA ASP A 184 2.15 -13.64 15.08
C ASP A 184 0.62 -13.70 15.21
N THR A 185 -0.02 -12.55 15.06
CA THR A 185 -1.48 -12.41 15.13
C THR A 185 -2.16 -13.15 13.98
N ALA A 186 -1.67 -12.96 12.75
CA ALA A 186 -2.22 -13.60 11.56
C ALA A 186 -2.05 -15.12 11.59
N LEU A 187 -0.89 -15.63 12.00
CA LEU A 187 -0.64 -17.07 12.15
C LEU A 187 -1.47 -17.69 13.28
N THR A 188 -1.65 -16.97 14.39
CA THR A 188 -2.52 -17.44 15.49
C THR A 188 -3.98 -17.54 15.03
N PHE A 189 -4.46 -16.56 14.26
CA PHE A 189 -5.78 -16.63 13.66
C PHE A 189 -5.89 -17.74 12.60
N MET A 190 -4.90 -17.88 11.72
CA MET A 190 -4.81 -18.97 10.74
C MET A 190 -4.87 -20.35 11.42
N HIS A 191 -4.15 -20.53 12.53
CA HIS A 191 -4.19 -21.75 13.32
C HIS A 191 -5.60 -22.04 13.85
N ALA A 192 -6.29 -21.04 14.38
CA ALA A 192 -7.66 -21.19 14.87
C ALA A 192 -8.63 -21.60 13.76
N VAL A 193 -8.53 -20.98 12.57
CA VAL A 193 -9.31 -21.35 11.38
C VAL A 193 -9.02 -22.79 10.95
N ASN A 194 -7.73 -23.15 10.86
CA ASN A 194 -7.31 -24.51 10.49
C ASN A 194 -7.86 -25.56 11.45
N GLN A 195 -7.80 -25.33 12.77
CA GLN A 195 -8.33 -26.24 13.77
C GLN A 195 -9.85 -26.37 13.69
N LYS A 196 -10.56 -25.25 13.53
CA LYS A 196 -12.03 -25.23 13.52
C LYS A 196 -12.61 -25.93 12.30
N TYR A 197 -12.06 -25.67 11.12
CA TYR A 197 -12.60 -26.17 9.85
C TYR A 197 -11.83 -27.36 9.27
N GLY A 198 -10.83 -27.88 9.99
CA GLY A 198 -10.00 -29.00 9.51
C GLY A 198 -9.18 -28.66 8.26
N LEU A 199 -8.74 -27.40 8.13
CA LEU A 199 -8.00 -26.89 6.98
C LEU A 199 -6.48 -26.91 7.21
N SER A 200 -5.73 -26.73 6.13
CA SER A 200 -4.32 -26.35 6.15
C SER A 200 -4.11 -25.22 5.14
N LEU A 201 -4.47 -24.00 5.52
CA LEU A 201 -4.31 -22.83 4.65
C LEU A 201 -2.85 -22.66 4.22
N PRO A 202 -2.57 -22.59 2.91
CA PRO A 202 -1.20 -22.57 2.41
C PRO A 202 -0.52 -21.21 2.44
N GLU A 203 -1.24 -20.08 2.58
CA GLU A 203 -0.70 -18.75 2.25
C GLU A 203 -0.92 -17.70 3.33
N LEU A 204 0.11 -16.87 3.55
CA LEU A 204 0.05 -15.69 4.40
C LEU A 204 0.71 -14.50 3.68
N ASP A 205 -0.03 -13.42 3.52
CA ASP A 205 0.47 -12.16 3.00
C ASP A 205 0.54 -11.10 4.10
N LEU A 206 1.73 -10.51 4.30
CA LEU A 206 1.98 -9.48 5.32
C LEU A 206 1.99 -8.05 4.73
N GLY A 207 1.61 -7.92 3.46
CA GLY A 207 1.42 -6.65 2.79
C GLY A 207 2.71 -5.86 2.57
N GLY A 208 2.53 -4.58 2.27
CA GLY A 208 3.63 -3.64 2.05
C GLY A 208 3.99 -2.78 3.25
N GLY A 209 4.41 -1.54 2.96
CA GLY A 209 4.69 -0.53 3.98
C GLY A 209 6.17 -0.25 4.25
N TYR A 210 7.06 -1.04 3.65
CA TYR A 210 8.51 -0.87 3.74
C TYR A 210 8.96 0.54 3.40
N GLY A 211 9.57 1.21 4.37
CA GLY A 211 9.95 2.61 4.26
C GLY A 211 11.21 2.84 3.42
N ILE A 212 11.31 4.07 2.91
CA ILE A 212 12.51 4.60 2.24
C ILE A 212 12.93 5.92 2.88
N GLY A 213 14.16 6.33 2.62
CA GLY A 213 14.62 7.66 2.98
C GLY A 213 14.16 8.71 1.97
N TYR A 214 13.41 9.72 2.42
CA TYR A 214 13.06 10.89 1.63
C TYR A 214 13.99 12.07 1.88
N THR A 215 14.57 12.12 3.07
CA THR A 215 15.52 13.11 3.54
C THR A 215 16.77 12.42 4.10
N GLU A 216 17.84 13.18 4.31
CA GLU A 216 19.07 12.66 4.95
C GLU A 216 18.86 12.27 6.42
N ALA A 217 17.77 12.73 7.04
CA ALA A 217 17.41 12.36 8.42
C ALA A 217 16.76 10.97 8.50
N ASP A 218 16.22 10.47 7.39
CA ASP A 218 15.57 9.17 7.35
C ASP A 218 16.60 8.04 7.29
N THR A 219 16.49 7.10 8.22
CA THR A 219 17.42 5.97 8.34
C THR A 219 16.67 4.63 8.36
N PRO A 220 15.97 4.26 7.27
CA PRO A 220 15.27 2.99 7.19
C PRO A 220 16.25 1.83 7.37
N ARG A 221 15.85 0.80 8.12
CA ARG A 221 16.60 -0.46 8.12
C ARG A 221 16.60 -1.07 6.72
N SER A 222 17.66 -1.83 6.42
CA SER A 222 17.72 -2.54 5.15
C SER A 222 16.60 -3.58 5.05
N ILE A 223 16.13 -3.84 3.82
CA ILE A 223 15.11 -4.85 3.57
C ILE A 223 15.56 -6.23 4.08
N GLU A 224 16.84 -6.56 3.93
CA GLU A 224 17.44 -7.81 4.42
C GLU A 224 17.26 -7.96 5.94
N GLN A 225 17.59 -6.92 6.71
CA GLN A 225 17.43 -6.95 8.17
C GLN A 225 15.96 -7.09 8.59
N ILE A 226 15.04 -6.40 7.90
CA ILE A 226 13.61 -6.51 8.18
C ILE A 226 13.12 -7.93 7.86
N THR A 227 13.45 -8.47 6.70
CA THR A 227 12.99 -9.79 6.26
C THR A 227 13.56 -10.92 7.13
N VAL A 228 14.82 -10.84 7.58
CA VAL A 228 15.38 -11.82 8.53
C VAL A 228 14.59 -11.82 9.84
N SER A 229 14.30 -10.64 10.40
CA SER A 229 13.53 -10.52 11.64
C SER A 229 12.11 -11.10 11.49
N ILE A 230 11.44 -10.81 10.37
CA ILE A 230 10.12 -11.37 10.05
C ILE A 230 10.20 -12.91 9.92
N ALA A 231 11.22 -13.43 9.21
CA ALA A 231 11.39 -14.86 9.01
C ALA A 231 11.60 -15.60 10.34
N ASP A 232 12.42 -15.05 11.24
CA ASP A 232 12.66 -15.61 12.58
C ASP A 232 11.37 -15.63 13.41
N ALA A 233 10.58 -14.54 13.38
CA ALA A 233 9.30 -14.46 14.08
C ALA A 233 8.28 -15.46 13.52
N VAL A 234 8.12 -15.53 12.20
CA VAL A 234 7.24 -16.50 11.53
C VAL A 234 7.64 -17.92 11.89
N ALA A 235 8.92 -18.27 11.80
CA ALA A 235 9.42 -19.60 12.14
C ALA A 235 9.13 -19.94 13.61
N ALA A 236 9.41 -19.03 14.54
CA ALA A 236 9.14 -19.21 15.96
C ALA A 236 7.64 -19.43 16.24
N THR A 237 6.77 -18.64 15.62
CA THR A 237 5.32 -18.76 15.79
C THR A 237 4.77 -20.04 15.16
N CYS A 238 5.23 -20.43 13.97
CA CYS A 238 4.87 -21.70 13.35
C CYS A 238 5.27 -22.90 14.22
N VAL A 239 6.48 -22.90 14.80
CA VAL A 239 6.91 -23.93 15.75
C VAL A 239 6.02 -23.95 16.99
N ARG A 240 5.72 -22.78 17.57
CA ARG A 240 4.86 -22.63 18.75
C ARG A 240 3.44 -23.17 18.52
N LEU A 241 2.89 -22.96 17.33
CA LEU A 241 1.53 -23.37 16.95
C LEU A 241 1.45 -24.75 16.28
N GLY A 242 2.60 -25.39 15.99
CA GLY A 242 2.64 -26.65 15.24
C GLY A 242 2.14 -26.50 13.79
N LEU A 243 2.33 -25.33 13.17
CA LEU A 243 1.98 -25.08 11.77
C LEU A 243 3.19 -25.34 10.85
N ALA A 244 2.93 -25.83 9.65
CA ALA A 244 3.88 -25.67 8.56
C ALA A 244 4.04 -24.17 8.24
N ILE A 245 5.24 -23.77 7.80
CA ILE A 245 5.44 -22.38 7.35
C ILE A 245 4.63 -22.19 6.06
N PRO A 246 3.66 -21.26 6.02
CA PRO A 246 2.90 -20.99 4.81
C PRO A 246 3.79 -20.33 3.75
N HIS A 247 3.33 -20.35 2.50
CA HIS A 247 3.90 -19.51 1.46
C HIS A 247 3.69 -18.04 1.84
N MET A 248 4.80 -17.35 2.10
CA MET A 248 4.80 -15.95 2.50
C MET A 248 4.80 -15.03 1.28
N SER A 249 3.90 -14.05 1.28
CA SER A 249 3.83 -12.97 0.29
C SER A 249 4.02 -11.61 0.95
N PHE A 250 4.50 -10.64 0.16
CA PHE A 250 4.79 -9.27 0.58
C PHE A 250 4.53 -8.31 -0.58
N GLU A 251 4.10 -7.08 -0.28
CA GLU A 251 3.57 -6.13 -1.29
C GLU A 251 4.37 -4.80 -1.34
N PRO A 252 5.69 -4.83 -1.62
CA PRO A 252 6.51 -3.62 -1.61
C PRO A 252 6.24 -2.70 -2.82
N GLY A 253 5.46 -1.65 -2.62
CA GLY A 253 5.31 -0.59 -3.64
C GLY A 253 6.41 0.47 -3.57
N ARG A 254 6.50 1.14 -2.42
CA ARG A 254 7.36 2.32 -2.20
C ARG A 254 8.85 1.99 -2.22
N SER A 255 9.26 0.89 -1.59
CA SER A 255 10.66 0.49 -1.51
C SER A 255 11.25 0.07 -2.87
N ILE A 256 10.42 -0.42 -3.80
CA ILE A 256 10.84 -0.74 -5.16
C ILE A 256 10.86 0.53 -6.03
N SER A 257 9.74 1.23 -6.12
CA SER A 257 9.55 2.28 -7.14
C SER A 257 10.03 3.67 -6.69
N GLY A 258 9.95 3.98 -5.40
CA GLY A 258 10.24 5.32 -4.88
C GLY A 258 11.66 5.81 -5.17
N PRO A 259 12.71 5.04 -4.82
CA PRO A 259 14.10 5.42 -5.05
C PRO A 259 14.55 5.43 -6.52
N SER A 260 13.75 4.84 -7.42
CA SER A 260 14.13 4.65 -8.83
C SER A 260 14.02 5.93 -9.68
N GLY A 261 13.39 6.97 -9.15
CA GLY A 261 13.03 8.16 -9.91
C GLY A 261 13.18 9.46 -9.14
N VAL A 262 13.41 10.53 -9.89
CA VAL A 262 13.53 11.90 -9.41
C VAL A 262 12.66 12.81 -10.26
N THR A 263 12.18 13.91 -9.69
CA THR A 263 11.47 14.93 -10.46
C THR A 263 12.38 16.13 -10.71
N LEU A 264 12.59 16.45 -11.98
CA LEU A 264 13.36 17.63 -12.41
C LEU A 264 12.41 18.80 -12.64
N TYR A 265 12.79 19.95 -12.10
CA TYR A 265 12.05 21.18 -12.22
C TYR A 265 12.93 22.29 -12.77
N THR A 266 12.35 23.19 -13.55
CA THR A 266 12.98 24.44 -13.94
C THR A 266 12.64 25.56 -12.96
N VAL A 267 13.65 26.27 -12.44
CA VAL A 267 13.44 27.43 -11.56
C VAL A 267 12.94 28.63 -12.38
N GLY A 268 11.78 29.16 -12.00
CA GLY A 268 11.11 30.29 -12.66
C GLY A 268 11.26 31.62 -11.93
N THR A 269 10.79 31.74 -10.70
CA THR A 269 10.81 33.00 -9.93
C THR A 269 11.46 32.79 -8.59
N ILE A 270 12.28 33.74 -8.15
CA ILE A 270 12.86 33.76 -6.80
C ILE A 270 12.44 35.05 -6.11
N LYS A 271 11.80 34.93 -4.95
CA LYS A 271 11.37 36.08 -4.13
C LYS A 271 11.79 35.88 -2.68
N ASN A 272 12.26 36.95 -2.04
CA ASN A 272 12.49 36.96 -0.60
C ASN A 272 11.21 37.43 0.10
N VAL A 273 10.71 36.63 1.03
CA VAL A 273 9.49 36.91 1.77
C VAL A 273 9.85 37.13 3.24
N SER A 274 9.45 38.28 3.77
CA SER A 274 9.54 38.57 5.19
C SER A 274 8.48 37.79 5.95
N ILE A 275 8.88 37.09 7.00
CA ILE A 275 8.05 36.28 7.88
C ILE A 275 8.31 36.76 9.30
N GLU A 276 7.27 37.18 10.01
CA GLU A 276 7.34 37.48 11.43
C GLU A 276 7.22 36.17 12.22
N ASP A 277 8.14 35.92 13.15
CA ASP A 277 8.04 34.79 14.07
C ASP A 277 7.15 35.12 15.28
N GLU A 278 6.88 34.11 16.13
CA GLU A 278 6.01 34.23 17.30
C GLU A 278 6.48 35.30 18.32
N HIS A 279 7.74 35.76 18.21
CA HIS A 279 8.34 36.76 19.08
C HIS A 279 8.40 38.15 18.40
N GLY A 280 7.74 38.34 17.27
CA GLY A 280 7.74 39.59 16.51
C GLY A 280 9.03 39.87 15.74
N GLN A 281 9.93 38.89 15.61
CA GLN A 281 11.17 39.07 14.85
C GLN A 281 10.92 38.79 13.36
N ILE A 282 11.32 39.74 12.51
CA ILE A 282 11.24 39.57 11.06
C ILE A 282 12.41 38.71 10.59
N ARG A 283 12.09 37.54 10.03
CA ARG A 283 13.01 36.65 9.33
C ARG A 283 12.71 36.67 7.84
N VAL A 284 13.72 36.38 7.01
CA VAL A 284 13.54 36.28 5.56
C VAL A 284 13.57 34.82 5.15
N ARG A 285 12.58 34.39 4.37
CA ARG A 285 12.58 33.10 3.68
C ARG A 285 12.61 33.32 2.17
N ARG A 286 13.52 32.63 1.50
CA ARG A 286 13.56 32.64 0.03
C ARG A 286 12.51 31.66 -0.52
N TYR A 287 11.64 32.12 -1.40
CA TYR A 287 10.70 31.29 -2.13
C TYR A 287 11.23 31.09 -3.55
N VAL A 288 11.33 29.84 -3.97
CA VAL A 288 11.81 29.41 -5.27
C VAL A 288 10.64 28.73 -6.00
N SER A 289 10.04 29.43 -6.95
CA SER A 289 8.95 28.90 -7.77
C SER A 289 9.49 28.03 -8.89
N VAL A 290 8.87 26.87 -9.08
CA VAL A 290 9.19 25.91 -10.16
C VAL A 290 8.07 25.77 -11.18
N ASP A 291 8.37 25.13 -12.31
CA ASP A 291 7.47 24.91 -13.43
C ASP A 291 6.43 23.77 -13.24
N GLY A 292 6.47 23.07 -12.10
CA GLY A 292 5.48 22.09 -11.64
C GLY A 292 4.74 22.52 -10.37
N GLY A 293 4.44 21.56 -9.49
CA GLY A 293 3.78 21.79 -8.20
C GLY A 293 2.95 20.60 -7.74
N MET A 294 1.89 20.87 -6.98
CA MET A 294 0.97 19.86 -6.45
C MET A 294 0.30 18.98 -7.53
N SER A 295 0.22 19.45 -8.78
CA SER A 295 -0.30 18.67 -9.91
C SER A 295 0.54 17.45 -10.26
N ASP A 296 1.85 17.51 -10.02
CA ASP A 296 2.79 16.42 -10.33
C ASP A 296 3.39 15.78 -9.07
N ASN A 297 3.35 16.47 -7.93
CA ASN A 297 3.67 15.94 -6.61
C ASN A 297 2.75 16.53 -5.53
N ALA A 298 1.58 15.91 -5.32
CA ALA A 298 0.61 16.35 -4.31
C ALA A 298 0.99 15.97 -2.87
N ARG A 299 2.01 15.12 -2.67
CA ARG A 299 2.30 14.52 -1.35
C ARG A 299 2.63 15.51 -0.24
N PRO A 300 3.39 16.60 -0.47
CA PRO A 300 3.64 17.59 0.57
C PRO A 300 2.37 18.28 1.04
N VAL A 301 1.36 18.40 0.17
CA VAL A 301 0.08 19.06 0.47
C VAL A 301 -0.88 18.09 1.17
N LEU A 302 -0.95 16.84 0.71
CA LEU A 302 -1.89 15.84 1.22
C LEU A 302 -1.43 15.13 2.49
N TYR A 303 -0.12 14.96 2.66
CA TYR A 303 0.45 14.11 3.70
C TYR A 303 1.55 14.79 4.51
N ASP A 304 1.73 16.11 4.33
CA ASP A 304 2.86 16.86 4.90
C ASP A 304 4.22 16.20 4.62
N ALA A 305 4.33 15.48 3.49
CA ALA A 305 5.54 14.75 3.15
C ALA A 305 6.72 15.71 2.90
N ASP A 306 7.84 15.44 3.55
CA ASP A 306 9.10 16.13 3.33
C ASP A 306 9.94 15.44 2.25
N TYR A 307 10.78 16.23 1.59
CA TYR A 307 11.61 15.80 0.47
C TYR A 307 12.95 16.52 0.48
N ALA A 308 14.02 15.78 0.14
CA ALA A 308 15.29 16.38 -0.21
C ALA A 308 15.23 17.05 -1.60
N VAL A 309 15.86 18.21 -1.71
CA VAL A 309 16.03 18.94 -2.96
C VAL A 309 17.48 19.40 -3.13
N THR A 310 18.00 19.26 -4.34
CA THR A 310 19.34 19.74 -4.70
C THR A 310 19.39 20.29 -6.12
N LEU A 311 20.50 20.94 -6.47
CA LEU A 311 20.77 21.36 -7.84
C LEU A 311 21.09 20.13 -8.70
N ALA A 312 20.40 19.97 -9.82
CA ALA A 312 20.59 18.82 -10.70
C ALA A 312 21.78 19.00 -11.67
N ASN A 313 22.21 20.25 -11.90
CA ASN A 313 23.15 20.60 -12.97
C ASN A 313 24.57 20.93 -12.48
N ARG A 314 24.78 21.00 -11.17
CA ARG A 314 26.09 21.20 -10.53
C ARG A 314 26.03 20.85 -9.05
N ALA A 315 27.20 20.65 -8.44
CA ALA A 315 27.29 20.60 -6.98
C ALA A 315 26.89 21.94 -6.34
N PRO A 316 26.10 21.94 -5.26
CA PRO A 316 25.88 23.11 -4.42
C PRO A 316 27.21 23.67 -3.90
N ALA A 317 27.40 24.98 -3.94
CA ALA A 317 28.60 25.65 -3.45
C ALA A 317 28.24 27.01 -2.85
N GLY A 318 29.12 27.54 -2.00
CA GLY A 318 28.94 28.85 -1.37
C GLY A 318 27.90 28.88 -0.26
N GLU A 319 27.45 30.08 0.09
CA GLU A 319 26.45 30.32 1.14
C GLU A 319 25.13 29.62 0.83
N GLN A 320 24.56 28.96 1.84
CA GLN A 320 23.27 28.27 1.74
C GLN A 320 22.17 29.10 2.41
N VAL A 321 21.06 29.30 1.70
CA VAL A 321 19.95 30.16 2.15
C VAL A 321 18.73 29.31 2.43
N LEU A 322 18.11 29.52 3.60
CA LEU A 322 16.85 28.89 3.95
C LEU A 322 15.76 29.27 2.93
N SER A 323 15.29 28.23 2.25
CA SER A 323 14.43 28.33 1.09
C SER A 323 13.20 27.44 1.21
N ARG A 324 12.18 27.78 0.43
CA ARG A 324 10.97 26.97 0.21
C ARG A 324 10.74 26.84 -1.29
N VAL A 325 10.57 25.61 -1.76
CA VAL A 325 10.26 25.32 -3.17
C VAL A 325 8.75 25.24 -3.32
N VAL A 326 8.19 26.06 -4.20
CA VAL A 326 6.75 26.18 -4.43
C VAL A 326 6.42 25.95 -5.90
N GLY A 327 5.24 25.43 -6.18
CA GLY A 327 4.78 25.30 -7.56
C GLY A 327 4.25 26.61 -8.15
N LYS A 328 3.58 26.50 -9.30
CA LYS A 328 3.02 27.62 -10.07
C LYS A 328 1.50 27.75 -9.97
N HIS A 329 0.82 26.90 -9.20
CA HIS A 329 -0.63 26.95 -9.05
C HIS A 329 -1.04 28.14 -8.19
N CYS A 330 -2.25 28.66 -8.44
CA CYS A 330 -2.81 29.78 -7.69
C CYS A 330 -3.39 29.35 -6.34
N GLU A 331 -2.66 28.51 -5.59
CA GLU A 331 -3.03 28.00 -4.28
C GLU A 331 -1.86 28.20 -3.30
N SER A 332 -2.15 28.71 -2.12
CA SER A 332 -1.11 29.04 -1.12
C SER A 332 -0.39 27.79 -0.59
N GLY A 333 -1.10 26.65 -0.59
CA GLY A 333 -0.59 25.34 -0.22
C GLY A 333 0.24 24.65 -1.29
N ASP A 334 0.42 25.21 -2.49
CA ASP A 334 1.23 24.62 -3.58
C ASP A 334 2.73 24.64 -3.26
N ILE A 335 3.11 23.79 -2.32
CA ILE A 335 4.46 23.65 -1.78
C ILE A 335 4.99 22.29 -2.21
N VAL A 336 6.18 22.27 -2.82
CA VAL A 336 6.89 21.04 -3.19
C VAL A 336 7.87 20.62 -2.09
N VAL A 337 8.57 21.59 -1.48
CA VAL A 337 9.47 21.36 -0.35
C VAL A 337 9.34 22.51 0.65
N ARG A 338 8.89 22.21 1.88
CA ARG A 338 8.59 23.23 2.90
C ARG A 338 9.82 23.95 3.44
N TYR A 339 10.89 23.21 3.67
CA TYR A 339 12.14 23.68 4.24
C TYR A 339 13.31 23.01 3.51
N CYS A 340 14.18 23.83 2.93
CA CYS A 340 15.42 23.35 2.32
C CYS A 340 16.47 24.45 2.37
N TYR A 341 17.71 24.08 2.15
CA TYR A 341 18.81 25.01 1.96
C TYR A 341 19.23 24.96 0.50
N LEU A 342 19.22 26.11 -0.18
CA LEU A 342 19.65 26.23 -1.56
C LEU A 342 20.74 27.31 -1.68
N PRO A 343 21.67 27.18 -2.63
CA PRO A 343 22.75 28.15 -2.81
C PRO A 343 22.25 29.58 -3.01
N ALA A 344 22.93 30.54 -2.38
CA ALA A 344 22.60 31.96 -2.46
C ALA A 344 22.63 32.48 -3.91
N ASP A 345 23.49 31.91 -4.75
CA ASP A 345 23.70 32.20 -6.17
C ASP A 345 22.67 31.51 -7.11
N LEU A 346 21.67 30.79 -6.56
CA LEU A 346 20.58 30.25 -7.36
C LEU A 346 19.82 31.39 -8.07
N CYS A 347 19.59 31.22 -9.37
CA CYS A 347 18.98 32.24 -10.23
C CYS A 347 17.94 31.64 -11.17
N ALA A 348 16.97 32.46 -11.60
CA ALA A 348 16.07 32.16 -12.71
C ALA A 348 16.66 32.60 -14.07
N GLY A 349 16.26 31.98 -15.19
CA GLY A 349 16.54 32.48 -16.57
C GLY A 349 15.40 33.41 -17.07
N ILE A 350 15.54 34.42 -17.93
CA ILE A 350 16.47 34.73 -19.04
C ILE A 350 17.28 36.04 -18.83
N PHE A 351 17.00 36.84 -17.79
CA PHE A 351 17.59 38.18 -17.60
C PHE A 351 18.66 38.30 -16.49
N SER A 352 19.08 37.19 -15.87
CA SER A 352 20.09 37.25 -14.81
C SER A 352 21.51 37.19 -15.39
N ARG A 353 22.39 38.10 -14.94
CA ARG A 353 23.84 38.14 -15.25
C ARG A 353 24.63 36.92 -14.72
N CYS A 354 23.96 35.80 -14.42
CA CYS A 354 24.63 34.60 -13.94
C CYS A 354 25.38 33.92 -15.08
N GLN A 355 26.71 33.86 -14.95
CA GLN A 355 27.63 33.25 -15.93
C GLN A 355 27.54 31.72 -15.99
N LEU A 356 26.67 31.10 -15.19
CA LEU A 356 26.40 29.66 -15.21
C LEU A 356 24.87 29.47 -15.22
N PRO A 357 24.29 28.78 -16.22
CA PRO A 357 22.85 28.55 -16.25
C PRO A 357 22.48 27.51 -15.19
N VAL A 358 22.18 27.96 -13.97
CA VAL A 358 21.71 27.10 -12.87
C VAL A 358 20.20 27.11 -12.87
N ARG A 359 19.59 26.09 -13.47
CA ARG A 359 18.18 26.14 -13.85
C ARG A 359 17.34 25.01 -13.31
N THR A 360 17.95 23.97 -12.75
CA THR A 360 17.26 22.72 -12.46
C THR A 360 17.42 22.30 -11.02
N VAL A 361 16.30 22.14 -10.33
CA VAL A 361 16.26 21.48 -9.02
C VAL A 361 15.65 20.10 -9.18
N MET A 362 16.15 19.17 -8.38
CA MET A 362 15.73 17.77 -8.36
C MET A 362 15.10 17.47 -7.00
N CYS A 363 13.90 16.89 -6.98
CA CYS A 363 13.29 16.32 -5.77
C CYS A 363 13.39 14.79 -5.81
N TRP A 364 13.82 14.20 -4.69
CA TRP A 364 13.94 12.74 -4.54
C TRP A 364 12.60 12.08 -4.26
N GLY A 365 12.38 10.85 -4.73
CA GLY A 365 11.27 10.01 -4.29
C GLY A 365 9.95 10.28 -5.01
N ARG A 366 9.73 9.65 -6.16
CA ARG A 366 8.40 9.63 -6.77
C ARG A 366 7.67 8.38 -6.31
N THR A 367 6.69 8.54 -5.42
CA THR A 367 5.73 7.45 -5.20
C THR A 367 4.32 8.00 -5.06
N ILE A 368 3.55 7.97 -6.15
CA ILE A 368 2.09 7.86 -6.06
C ILE A 368 1.82 6.35 -6.13
N THR A 369 2.10 5.64 -5.05
CA THR A 369 1.57 4.29 -4.87
C THR A 369 0.77 4.36 -3.57
N THR A 370 -0.54 4.39 -3.73
CA THR A 370 -1.50 4.03 -2.69
C THR A 370 -1.67 2.53 -2.68
#